data_AF-T1A0Z2-F1
#
_entry.id   AF-T1A0Z2-F1
#
_cell.length_a   1.000
_cell.length_b   1.000
_cell.length_c   1.000
_cell.angle_alpha   90.00
_cell.angle_beta   90.00
_cell.angle_gamma   90.00
#
_symmetry.space_group_name_H-M   'P 1'
#
loop_
_entity.id
_entity.type
_entity.pdbx_description
1 polymer ?
#
loop_
_entity_poly.entity_id
_entity_poly.type
_entity_poly.pdbx_seq_one_letter_code
_entity_poly.pdbx_strand_id
1 'polypeptide(L)' 'RIAGLEVKRIINEPTAASLAYGLDKQGGDRKIAVYDLGGGTFDVSIIEIAEIDGEHQFEVLSTNGDTFL' A
#
# COMPACT_ATOMS: atom_id res chain seq x y z
N ARG A 1 0.82 -4.36 22.08
CA ARG A 1 1.72 -4.14 23.24
C ARG A 1 2.00 -5.42 24.06
N ILE A 2 1.42 -6.58 23.72
CA ILE A 2 1.63 -7.86 24.43
C ILE A 2 2.98 -8.51 24.05
N ALA A 3 3.39 -8.39 22.78
CA ALA A 3 4.66 -8.93 22.28
C ALA A 3 5.91 -8.12 22.71
N GLY A 4 5.79 -7.17 23.64
CA GLY A 4 6.91 -6.32 24.07
C GLY A 4 7.42 -5.30 23.04
N LEU A 5 6.73 -5.14 21.89
CA LEU A 5 7.12 -4.19 20.85
C LEU A 5 6.47 -2.82 21.05
N GLU A 6 7.27 -1.77 20.84
CA GLU A 6 6.79 -0.41 20.68
C GLU A 6 6.29 -0.22 19.25
N VAL A 7 4.97 -0.09 19.08
CA VAL A 7 4.35 0.10 17.78
C VAL A 7 4.57 1.56 17.34
N LYS A 8 5.56 1.79 16.46
CA LYS A 8 5.84 3.12 15.90
C LYS A 8 4.79 3.59 14.90
N ARG A 9 4.22 2.66 14.13
CA ARG A 9 3.16 2.93 13.15
C ARG A 9 2.41 1.63 12.85
N ILE A 10 1.13 1.75 12.54
CA ILE A 10 0.35 0.73 11.84
C ILE A 10 0.13 1.26 10.42
N ILE A 11 0.36 0.40 9.43
CA ILE A 11 0.16 0.73 8.02
C ILE A 11 -0.81 -0.28 7.42
N ASN A 12 -1.59 0.16 6.44
CA ASN A 12 -2.48 -0.72 5.70
C ASN A 12 -1.65 -1.59 4.75
N GLU A 13 -2.05 -2.85 4.58
CA GLU A 13 -1.40 -3.84 3.71
C GLU A 13 -1.22 -3.35 2.27
N PRO A 14 -2.26 -2.81 1.57
CA PRO A 14 -2.08 -2.36 0.19
C PRO A 14 -1.11 -1.18 0.05
N THR A 15 -0.99 -0.34 1.08
CA THR A 15 0.01 0.73 1.13
C THR A 15 1.42 0.17 1.35
N ALA A 16 1.58 -0.85 2.18
CA ALA A 16 2.88 -1.52 2.36
C ALA A 16 3.35 -2.17 1.05
N ALA A 17 2.43 -2.83 0.33
CA ALA A 17 2.70 -3.45 -0.96
C ALA A 17 3.08 -2.41 -2.03
N SER A 18 2.38 -1.26 -2.09
CA SER A 18 2.72 -0.20 -3.05
C SER A 18 4.07 0.45 -2.78
N LEU A 19 4.44 0.64 -1.51
CA LEU A 19 5.78 1.11 -1.13
C LEU A 19 6.85 0.13 -1.62
N ALA A 20 6.67 -1.17 -1.36
CA ALA A 20 7.61 -2.19 -1.83
C ALA A 20 7.73 -2.22 -3.37
N TYR A 21 6.60 -2.09 -4.08
CA TYR A 21 6.59 -2.00 -5.54
C TYR A 21 7.29 -0.74 -6.06
N GLY A 22 7.10 0.41 -5.40
CA GLY A 22 7.62 1.70 -5.83
C GLY A 22 9.13 1.88 -5.64
N LEU A 23 9.74 1.19 -4.66
CA LEU A 23 11.18 1.34 -4.33
C LEU A 23 12.12 0.92 -5.46
N ASP A 24 11.80 -0.15 -6.19
CA ASP A 24 12.69 -0.72 -7.22
C ASP A 24 12.36 -0.29 -8.65
N LYS A 25 11.25 0.45 -8.84
CA LYS A 25 10.71 0.73 -10.17
C LYS A 25 11.01 2.18 -10.57
N GLN A 26 12.02 2.38 -11.42
CA GLN A 26 12.29 3.69 -12.01
C GLN A 26 11.17 4.14 -12.97
N GLY A 27 10.77 5.41 -12.86
CA GLY A 27 10.02 6.15 -13.87
C GLY A 27 8.64 6.62 -13.45
N GLY A 28 8.48 7.95 -13.44
CA GLY A 28 7.27 8.73 -13.73
C GLY A 28 6.05 8.53 -12.83
N ASP A 29 5.02 9.32 -13.09
CA ASP A 29 3.73 9.18 -12.42
C ASP A 29 3.00 7.91 -12.91
N ARG A 30 2.51 7.11 -11.96
CA ARG A 30 1.90 5.79 -12.24
C ARG A 30 0.66 5.59 -11.40
N LYS A 31 -0.38 5.04 -12.01
CA LYS A 31 -1.54 4.50 -11.29
C LYS A 31 -1.48 2.98 -11.29
N ILE A 32 -1.57 2.40 -10.11
CA ILE A 32 -1.56 0.95 -9.89
C ILE A 32 -2.82 0.52 -9.16
N ALA A 33 -3.20 -0.74 -9.36
CA ALA A 33 -4.14 -1.44 -8.51
C ALA A 33 -3.36 -2.46 -7.68
N VAL A 34 -3.51 -2.41 -6.37
CA VAL A 34 -3.08 -3.48 -5.46
C VAL A 34 -4.27 -4.37 -5.20
N TYR A 35 -4.14 -5.65 -5.55
CA TYR A 35 -5.13 -6.68 -5.31
C TYR A 35 -4.54 -7.66 -4.30
N ASP A 36 -5.09 -7.68 -3.09
CA ASP A 36 -4.67 -8.55 -2.00
C ASP A 36 -5.78 -9.54 -1.67
N LEU A 37 -5.47 -10.82 -1.78
CA LEU A 37 -6.39 -11.91 -1.48
C LEU A 37 -5.71 -12.85 -0.50
N GLY A 38 -5.98 -12.61 0.79
CA GLY A 38 -5.47 -13.38 1.90
C GLY A 38 -6.29 -14.64 2.16
N GLY A 39 -5.99 -15.32 3.27
CA GLY A 39 -6.71 -16.53 3.70
C GLY A 39 -8.05 -16.27 4.42
N GLY A 40 -8.51 -15.01 4.45
CA GLY A 40 -9.72 -14.61 5.18
C GLY A 40 -10.16 -13.17 4.92
N THR A 41 -9.35 -12.38 4.22
CA THR A 41 -9.66 -11.01 3.82
C THR A 41 -9.36 -10.83 2.33
N PHE A 42 -10.07 -9.90 1.72
CA PHE A 42 -9.82 -9.41 0.39
C PHE A 42 -9.75 -7.89 0.45
N ASP A 43 -8.71 -7.30 -0.10
CA ASP A 43 -8.55 -5.86 -0.21
C ASP A 43 -8.13 -5.49 -1.63
N VAL A 44 -8.69 -4.39 -2.12
CA VAL A 44 -8.28 -3.77 -3.38
C VAL A 44 -8.13 -2.28 -3.20
N SER A 45 -6.99 -1.74 -3.63
CA SER A 45 -6.73 -0.31 -3.58
C SER A 45 -6.21 0.21 -4.92
N ILE A 46 -6.69 1.38 -5.32
CA ILE A 46 -6.15 2.14 -6.44
C ILE A 46 -5.20 3.19 -5.86
N ILE A 47 -3.95 3.16 -6.32
CA ILE A 47 -2.86 3.97 -5.76
C ILE A 47 -2.17 4.73 -6.89
N GLU A 48 -1.98 6.02 -6.68
CA GLU A 48 -1.14 6.87 -7.52
C GLU A 48 0.25 7.00 -6.88
N ILE A 49 1.28 6.77 -7.67
CA ILE A 49 2.68 6.94 -7.32
C ILE A 49 3.19 8.08 -8.18
N ALA A 50 3.49 9.23 -7.57
CA ALA A 50 4.06 10.38 -8.25
C ALA A 50 5.53 10.58 -7.85
N GLU A 51 6.34 11.11 -8.76
CA GLU A 51 7.72 11.51 -8.43
C GLU A 51 7.78 13.04 -8.35
N ILE A 52 7.92 13.57 -7.14
CA ILE A 52 7.98 15.01 -6.86
C ILE A 52 9.32 15.31 -6.22
N ASP A 53 10.10 16.20 -6.85
CA ASP A 53 11.42 16.63 -6.35
C ASP A 53 12.40 15.47 -6.07
N GLY A 54 12.25 14.35 -6.80
CA GLY A 54 13.08 13.14 -6.62
C GLY A 54 12.64 12.23 -5.47
N GLU A 55 11.50 12.52 -4.84
CA GLU A 55 10.85 11.66 -3.85
C GLU A 55 9.58 11.02 -4.42
N HIS A 56 9.32 9.76 -4.06
CA HIS A 56 8.08 9.08 -4.43
C HIS A 56 6.96 9.41 -3.44
N GLN A 57 5.89 10.03 -3.92
CA GLN A 57 4.65 10.24 -3.18
C GLN A 57 3.65 9.15 -3.54
N PHE A 58 3.05 8.53 -2.53
CA PHE A 58 2.05 7.47 -2.68
C PHE A 58 0.70 7.95 -2.17
N GLU A 59 -0.30 8.02 -3.03
CA GLU A 59 -1.66 8.44 -2.68
C GLU A 59 -2.65 7.30 -2.95
N VAL A 60 -3.41 6.92 -1.91
CA VAL A 60 -4.50 5.95 -2.06
C VAL A 60 -5.74 6.70 -2.54
N LEU A 61 -6.10 6.52 -3.80
CA LEU A 61 -7.25 7.19 -4.42
C LEU A 61 -8.57 6.53 -3.97
N SER A 62 -8.57 5.21 -3.85
CA SER A 62 -9.72 4.45 -3.36
C SER A 62 -9.28 3.12 -2.78
N THR A 63 -10.08 2.61 -1.84
CA THR A 63 -9.90 1.28 -1.27
C THR A 63 -11.26 0.64 -1.05
N ASN A 64 -11.33 -0.67 -1.26
CA ASN A 64 -12.50 -1.49 -0.98
C ASN A 64 -12.04 -2.91 -0.62
N GLY A 65 -12.95 -3.73 -0.09
CA GLY A 65 -12.59 -5.08 0.35
C GLY A 65 -13.68 -5.75 1.16
N ASP A 66 -13.39 -6.99 1.57
CA ASP A 66 -14.16 -7.76 2.52
C ASP A 66 -13.22 -8.32 3.59
N THR A 67 -13.56 -8.10 4.86
CA THR A 67 -12.75 -8.55 6.00
C THR A 67 -13.06 -9.99 6.44
N PHE A 68 -14.03 -10.65 5.80
CA PHE A 68 -14.42 -12.03 6.06
C PHE A 68 -14.81 -12.75 4.75
N LEU A 69 -13.81 -13.16 3.97
CA LEU A 69 -13.96 -13.90 2.70
C LEU A 69 -13.40 -15.32 2.76
#